data_AF-A0A226QLB9-F1
#
_entry.id   AF-A0A226QLB9-F1
#
_cell.length_a   1.000
_cell.length_b   1.000
_cell.length_c   1.000
_cell.angle_alpha   90.00
_cell.angle_beta   90.00
_cell.angle_gamma   90.00
#
_symmetry.space_group_name_H-M   'P 1'
#
loop_
_entity.id
_entity.type
_entity.pdbx_description
1 polymer ?
#
loop_
_entity_poly.entity_id
_entity_poly.type
_entity_poly.pdbx_seq_one_letter_code
_entity_poly.pdbx_strand_id
1 'polypeptide(L)'
;MVICIITGLLFILVGWLIWKKKKLKLIAGYDEKQYKGDKNKLARVMGIYSITLGVIIIIFPFLMEYLGDWSSWILIGIIVFLTLFTLIRVYFK
;
A
#
# COMPACT_ATOMS: atom_id res chain seq x y z
N MET A 1 -3.61 13.15 14.35
CA MET A 1 -4.34 13.38 13.08
C MET A 1 -3.45 13.91 11.96
N VAL A 2 -2.77 15.06 12.13
CA VAL A 2 -1.93 15.68 11.07
C VAL A 2 -0.85 14.75 10.52
N ILE A 3 -0.16 14.00 11.38
CA ILE A 3 0.89 13.04 10.98
C ILE A 3 0.32 11.94 10.08
N CYS A 4 -0.88 11.43 10.39
CA CYS A 4 -1.56 10.41 9.58
C CYS A 4 -1.90 10.95 8.19
N ILE A 5 -2.39 12.18 8.11
CA ILE A 5 -2.73 12.83 6.83
C ILE A 5 -1.48 12.99 5.96
N ILE A 6 -0.39 13.54 6.52
CA ILE A 6 0.88 13.72 5.80
C ILE A 6 1.44 12.38 5.34
N THR A 7 1.46 11.38 6.23
CA THR A 7 1.97 10.05 5.93
C THR A 7 1.13 9.37 4.84
N GLY A 8 -0.19 9.43 4.94
CA GLY A 8 -1.09 8.84 3.95
C GLY A 8 -0.95 9.50 2.57
N LEU A 9 -0.80 10.83 2.52
CA LEU A 9 -0.51 11.55 1.29
C LEU A 9 0.82 11.12 0.66
N LEU A 10 1.87 10.95 1.46
CA LEU A 10 3.16 10.45 0.97
C LEU A 10 3.01 9.05 0.36
N PHE A 11 2.28 8.14 1.01
CA PHE A 11 2.01 6.81 0.47
C PHE A 11 1.23 6.83 -0.84
N ILE A 12 0.23 7.72 -0.97
CA ILE A 12 -0.52 7.92 -2.22
C ILE A 12 0.41 8.44 -3.32
N LEU A 13 1.27 9.42 -3.02
CA LEU A 13 2.23 9.96 -3.99
C LEU A 13 3.23 8.90 -4.47
N VAL A 14 3.79 8.12 -3.55
CA VAL A 14 4.70 7.02 -3.88
C VAL A 14 3.98 5.97 -4.71
N GLY A 15 2.78 5.54 -4.30
CA GLY A 15 1.99 4.58 -5.04
C GLY A 15 1.60 5.06 -6.44
N TRP A 16 1.30 6.35 -6.60
CA TRP A 16 1.05 6.96 -7.92
C TRP A 16 2.30 6.99 -8.81
N LEU A 17 3.48 7.28 -8.24
CA LEU A 17 4.76 7.21 -8.96
C LEU A 17 5.10 5.79 -9.40
N ILE A 18 4.82 4.80 -8.54
CA ILE A 18 5.00 3.38 -8.89
C ILE A 18 4.01 2.97 -9.97
N TRP A 19 2.72 3.31 -9.84
CA TRP A 19 1.70 2.88 -10.78
C TRP A 19 1.82 3.55 -12.16
N LYS A 20 1.92 4.89 -12.21
CA LYS A 20 1.89 5.66 -13.46
C LYS A 20 3.27 5.82 -14.09
N LYS A 21 4.30 6.10 -13.28
CA LYS A 21 5.67 6.30 -13.76
C LYS A 21 6.53 5.05 -13.71
N LYS A 22 5.98 3.90 -13.25
CA LYS A 22 6.67 2.60 -13.18
C LYS A 22 8.04 2.67 -12.47
N LYS A 23 8.17 3.57 -11.49
CA LYS A 23 9.40 3.72 -10.69
C LYS A 23 9.54 2.58 -9.68
N LEU A 24 9.79 1.38 -10.17
CA LEU A 24 9.90 0.15 -9.37
C LEU A 24 11.03 0.18 -8.33
N LYS A 25 12.05 1.04 -8.52
CA LYS A 25 13.12 1.29 -7.54
C LYS A 25 12.62 1.83 -6.19
N LEU A 26 11.41 2.35 -6.14
CA LEU A 26 10.77 2.79 -4.89
C LEU A 26 10.24 1.62 -4.07
N ILE A 27 10.14 0.42 -4.67
CA ILE A 27 9.76 -0.80 -3.96
C ILE A 27 11.01 -1.33 -3.25
N ALA A 28 10.95 -1.40 -1.93
CA ALA A 28 12.04 -1.95 -1.13
C ALA A 28 12.31 -3.42 -1.54
N GLY A 29 13.58 -3.75 -1.75
CA GLY A 29 13.99 -5.09 -2.18
C GLY A 29 13.78 -5.40 -3.68
N TYR A 30 13.30 -4.44 -4.48
CA TYR A 30 13.26 -4.62 -5.93
C TYR A 30 14.65 -4.50 -6.55
N ASP A 31 15.13 -5.58 -7.18
CA ASP A 31 16.35 -5.60 -7.97
C ASP A 31 16.03 -5.80 -9.46
N GLU A 32 16.40 -4.83 -10.29
CA GLU A 32 16.17 -4.84 -11.73
C GLU A 32 16.85 -6.00 -12.47
N LYS A 33 17.99 -6.48 -11.96
CA LYS A 33 18.81 -7.55 -12.55
C LYS A 33 18.28 -8.92 -12.16
N GLN A 34 17.71 -9.07 -10.97
CA GLN A 34 17.17 -10.35 -10.50
C GLN A 34 15.69 -10.57 -10.87
N TYR A 35 14.91 -9.50 -11.04
CA TYR A 35 13.48 -9.63 -11.29
C TYR A 35 13.15 -10.03 -12.75
N LYS A 36 12.76 -11.30 -12.94
CA LYS A 36 12.34 -11.87 -14.24
C LYS A 36 10.82 -11.83 -14.51
N GLY A 37 10.03 -11.26 -13.60
CA GLY A 37 8.56 -11.20 -13.72
C GLY A 37 8.05 -10.03 -14.59
N ASP A 38 6.72 -9.89 -14.67
CA ASP A 38 6.09 -8.77 -15.38
C ASP A 38 6.17 -7.49 -14.54
N LYS A 39 7.09 -6.61 -14.95
CA LYS A 39 7.34 -5.29 -14.36
C LYS A 39 6.09 -4.40 -14.35
N ASN A 40 5.23 -4.52 -15.36
CA ASN A 40 4.00 -3.73 -15.46
C ASN A 40 2.94 -4.24 -14.47
N LYS A 41 2.79 -5.57 -14.35
CA LYS A 41 1.90 -6.18 -13.35
C LYS A 41 2.35 -5.80 -11.94
N LEU A 42 3.65 -5.88 -11.65
CA LEU A 42 4.22 -5.50 -10.35
C LEU A 42 3.97 -4.02 -10.03
N ALA A 43 4.29 -3.12 -10.98
CA ALA A 43 4.06 -1.68 -10.82
C ALA A 43 2.59 -1.36 -10.51
N ARG A 44 1.67 -2.03 -11.21
CA ARG A 44 0.24 -1.83 -11.02
C ARG A 44 -0.23 -2.33 -9.66
N VAL A 45 0.14 -3.56 -9.28
CA VAL A 45 -0.29 -4.15 -8.00
C VAL A 45 0.30 -3.39 -6.83
N MET A 46 1.61 -3.14 -6.82
CA MET A 46 2.27 -2.43 -5.73
C MET A 46 1.87 -0.96 -5.65
N GLY A 47 1.68 -0.31 -6.80
CA GLY A 47 1.20 1.07 -6.83
C GLY A 47 -0.21 1.23 -6.27
N ILE A 48 -1.15 0.37 -6.68
CA ILE A 48 -2.51 0.36 -6.13
C ILE A 48 -2.48 0.04 -4.64
N TYR A 49 -1.69 -0.95 -4.22
CA TYR A 49 -1.54 -1.30 -2.81
C TYR A 49 -1.06 -0.12 -1.95
N SER A 50 0.00 0.58 -2.38
CA SER A 50 0.50 1.76 -1.67
C SER A 50 -0.51 2.90 -1.61
N ILE A 51 -1.28 3.13 -2.68
CA ILE A 51 -2.37 4.13 -2.69
C ILE A 51 -3.45 3.73 -1.68
N THR A 52 -3.90 2.48 -1.70
CA THR A 52 -4.93 1.97 -0.79
C THR A 52 -4.48 2.10 0.67
N LEU A 53 -3.23 1.74 0.99
CA LEU A 53 -2.67 1.95 2.32
C LEU A 53 -2.70 3.43 2.73
N GLY A 54 -2.29 4.33 1.84
CA GLY A 54 -2.31 5.76 2.12
C GLY A 54 -3.72 6.28 2.45
N VAL A 55 -4.74 5.81 1.72
CA VAL A 55 -6.15 6.13 2.01
C VAL A 55 -6.58 5.58 3.37
N ILE A 56 -6.23 4.34 3.69
CA ILE A 56 -6.55 3.71 5.00
C ILE A 56 -5.93 4.51 6.15
N ILE A 57 -4.67 4.96 6.00
CA ILE A 57 -3.96 5.76 7.03
C ILE A 57 -4.68 7.10 7.26
N ILE A 58 -5.22 7.73 6.21
CA ILE A 58 -5.97 9.00 6.33
C ILE A 58 -7.31 8.78 7.05
N ILE A 59 -7.99 7.67 6.76
CA ILE A 59 -9.30 7.34 7.33
C ILE A 59 -9.16 6.89 8.80
N PHE A 60 -8.06 6.24 9.17
CA PHE A 60 -7.82 5.69 10.50
C PHE A 60 -8.12 6.64 11.68
N PRO A 61 -7.59 7.89 11.73
CA PRO A 61 -7.88 8.78 12.84
C PRO A 61 -9.37 9.09 13.01
N PHE A 62 -10.14 9.15 11.92
CA PHE A 62 -11.59 9.30 11.99
C PHE A 62 -12.24 8.03 12.54
N LEU A 63 -11.78 6.86 12.09
CA LEU A 63 -12.32 5.58 12.55
C LEU A 63 -12.07 5.36 14.05
N MET A 64 -10.91 5.78 14.55
CA MET A 64 -10.55 5.82 15.97
C MET A 64 -11.52 6.68 16.79
N GLU A 65 -11.90 7.85 16.27
CA GLU A 65 -12.81 8.78 16.95
C GLU A 65 -14.21 8.17 17.17
N TYR A 66 -14.70 7.34 16.24
CA TYR A 66 -16.03 6.71 16.33
C TYR A 66 -16.03 5.34 17.03
N LEU A 67 -15.00 4.51 16.83
CA LEU A 67 -15.00 3.10 17.27
C LEU A 67 -14.05 2.83 18.45
N GLY A 68 -13.26 3.82 18.88
CA GLY A 68 -12.29 3.66 19.97
C GLY A 68 -11.25 2.58 19.66
N ASP A 69 -10.80 1.86 20.70
CA ASP A 69 -9.69 0.90 20.60
C ASP A 69 -9.95 -0.28 19.64
N TRP A 70 -11.21 -0.64 19.42
CA TRP A 70 -11.59 -1.71 18.48
C TRP A 70 -11.19 -1.39 17.04
N SER A 71 -11.09 -0.10 16.68
CA SER A 71 -10.66 0.35 15.35
C SER A 71 -9.26 -0.17 14.97
N SER A 72 -8.36 -0.28 15.95
CA SER A 72 -6.99 -0.76 15.75
C SER A 72 -6.97 -2.20 15.25
N TRP A 73 -7.75 -3.07 15.89
CA TRP A 73 -7.83 -4.49 15.54
C TRP A 73 -8.44 -4.70 14.14
N ILE A 74 -9.48 -3.93 13.83
CA ILE A 74 -10.12 -3.95 12.50
C ILE A 74 -9.10 -3.54 11.43
N LEU A 75 -8.32 -2.48 11.70
CA LEU A 75 -7.37 -1.97 10.73
C LEU A 75 -6.19 -2.92 10.50
N ILE A 76 -5.69 -3.56 11.56
CA ILE A 76 -4.67 -4.62 11.45
C ILE A 76 -5.22 -5.76 10.57
N GLY A 77 -6.44 -6.22 10.82
CA GLY A 77 -7.08 -7.27 10.03
C GLY A 77 -7.17 -6.91 8.54
N ILE A 78 -7.58 -5.67 8.23
CA ILE A 78 -7.65 -5.16 6.85
C ILE A 78 -6.27 -5.14 6.19
N ILE A 79 -5.24 -4.63 6.88
CA ILE A 79 -3.88 -4.56 6.35
C ILE A 79 -3.33 -5.96 6.08
N VAL A 80 -3.50 -6.90 7.01
CA VAL A 80 -3.04 -8.29 6.84
C VAL A 80 -3.75 -8.96 5.68
N PHE A 81 -5.06 -8.75 5.53
CA PHE A 81 -5.80 -9.27 4.38
C PHE A 81 -5.31 -8.67 3.06
N LEU A 82 -5.09 -7.35 3.02
CA LEU A 82 -4.60 -6.64 1.84
C LEU A 82 -3.18 -7.10 1.44
N THR A 83 -2.28 -7.31 2.41
CA THR A 83 -0.93 -7.82 2.14
C THR A 83 -0.97 -9.24 1.58
N LEU A 84 -1.74 -10.14 2.19
CA LEU A 84 -1.89 -11.52 1.69
C LEU A 84 -2.47 -11.54 0.27
N PHE A 85 -3.53 -10.76 0.04
CA PHE A 85 -4.14 -10.65 -1.29
C PHE A 85 -3.15 -10.16 -2.35
N THR A 86 -2.35 -9.14 -2.03
CA THR A 86 -1.34 -8.62 -2.96
C THR A 86 -0.19 -9.61 -3.19
N LEU A 87 0.27 -10.30 -2.15
CA LEU A 87 1.28 -11.36 -2.29
C LEU A 87 0.79 -12.47 -3.21
N ILE A 88 -0.45 -12.94 -3.03
CA ILE A 88 -1.05 -13.94 -3.92
C ILE A 88 -1.09 -13.42 -5.36
N ARG A 89 -1.51 -12.16 -5.60
CA ARG A 89 -1.57 -11.57 -6.95
C ARG A 89 -0.20 -11.40 -7.62
N VAL A 90 0.86 -11.22 -6.83
CA VAL A 90 2.23 -11.06 -7.32
C VAL A 90 2.89 -12.42 -7.58
N TYR A 91 2.72 -13.39 -6.67
CA TYR A 91 3.37 -14.72 -6.75
C TYR A 91 2.58 -15.72 -7.60
N PHE A 92 1.26 -15.79 -7.46
CA PHE A 92 0.43 -16.63 -8.31
C PHE A 92 0.12 -15.86 -9.59
N LYS A 93 0.54 -16.45 -10.71
CA LYS A 93 0.56 -15.82 -12.03
C LYS A 93 -0.84 -15.58 -12.55
#